data_AF-A0A5C8T3Z5-F1
#
_entry.id   AF-A0A5C8T3Z5-F1
#
_cell.length_a   1.000
_cell.length_b   1.000
_cell.length_c   1.000
_cell.angle_alpha   90.00
_cell.angle_beta   90.00
_cell.angle_gamma   90.00
#
_symmetry.space_group_name_H-M   'P 1'
#
loop_
_entity.id
_entity.type
_entity.pdbx_description
1 polymer ?
#
loop_
_entity_poly.entity_id
_entity_poly.type
_entity_poly.pdbx_seq_one_letter_code
_entity_poly.pdbx_strand_id
1 'polypeptide(L)'
;MSRMKGRRPLTCHHEGGHALVRWFFGYHTDRAVVQTVEELIAGKRVRDRRGRLVACEGLVTGYDICGYPFGRLKVSGGPQEQAECDRVRAISRDIELINCYAGFYAEAAYARRSVGGCMLAGGGGDMKNSRAILDAWHLPEEERRAVTLAAEARASALVRSPQGAAAIKAIADVLMTRGQASGDRIAALCRKAYGGRECAYGAWMDHWPPTLEQIRTGHIPERSAKVAA
;
A
#
# COMPACT_ATOMS: atom_id res chain seq x y z
N MET A 1 -6.80 -5.46 -29.03
CA MET A 1 -7.26 -4.07 -28.76
C MET A 1 -8.39 -3.98 -27.72
N SER A 2 -9.35 -4.93 -27.65
CA SER A 2 -10.48 -4.90 -26.68
C SER A 2 -10.09 -4.98 -25.19
N ARG A 3 -9.02 -5.73 -24.83
CA ARG A 3 -8.62 -5.96 -23.42
C ARG A 3 -8.18 -4.71 -22.64
N MET A 4 -7.80 -3.60 -23.29
CA MET A 4 -7.25 -2.43 -22.60
C MET A 4 -8.28 -1.35 -22.27
N LYS A 5 -9.34 -1.20 -23.08
CA LYS A 5 -10.35 -0.12 -22.91
C LYS A 5 -11.13 -0.20 -21.58
N GLY A 6 -11.21 -1.39 -20.97
CA GLY A 6 -11.87 -1.60 -19.67
C GLY A 6 -10.93 -1.67 -18.45
N ARG A 7 -9.61 -1.58 -18.64
CA ARG A 7 -8.63 -1.75 -17.54
C ARG A 7 -8.36 -0.47 -16.76
N ARG A 8 -8.42 0.69 -17.39
CA ARG A 8 -8.09 1.96 -16.72
C ARG A 8 -8.89 2.20 -15.43
N PRO A 9 -10.21 1.92 -15.35
CA PRO A 9 -10.95 2.02 -14.09
C PRO A 9 -10.44 1.04 -13.02
N LEU A 10 -10.01 -0.17 -13.40
CA LEU A 10 -9.39 -1.14 -12.50
C LEU A 10 -8.07 -0.61 -11.97
N THR A 11 -7.19 -0.15 -12.85
CA THR A 11 -5.91 0.46 -12.48
C THR A 11 -6.10 1.66 -11.55
N CYS A 12 -7.11 2.51 -11.77
CA CYS A 12 -7.40 3.62 -10.86
C CYS A 12 -7.77 3.15 -9.44
N HIS A 13 -8.53 2.06 -9.32
CA HIS A 13 -8.83 1.47 -8.01
C HIS A 13 -7.62 0.75 -7.41
N HIS A 14 -6.80 0.10 -8.24
CA HIS A 14 -5.55 -0.53 -7.85
C HIS A 14 -4.59 0.47 -7.19
N GLU A 15 -4.28 1.56 -7.89
CA GLU A 15 -3.43 2.63 -7.33
C GLU A 15 -4.10 3.31 -6.13
N GLY A 16 -5.44 3.43 -6.13
CA GLY A 16 -6.20 3.91 -4.99
C GLY A 16 -6.00 3.04 -3.74
N GLY A 17 -5.90 1.72 -3.90
CA GLY A 17 -5.58 0.77 -2.85
C GLY A 17 -4.20 1.02 -2.23
N HIS A 18 -3.16 1.13 -3.06
CA HIS A 18 -1.81 1.47 -2.59
C HIS A 18 -1.76 2.83 -1.88
N ALA A 19 -2.36 3.85 -2.49
CA ALA A 19 -2.41 5.20 -1.93
C ALA A 19 -3.11 5.22 -0.55
N LEU A 20 -4.20 4.46 -0.39
CA LEU A 20 -4.89 4.31 0.89
C LEU A 20 -3.99 3.64 1.93
N VAL A 21 -3.34 2.53 1.62
CA VAL A 21 -2.46 1.83 2.58
C VAL A 21 -1.39 2.77 3.11
N ARG A 22 -0.70 3.47 2.20
CA ARG A 22 0.35 4.42 2.56
C ARG A 22 -0.19 5.48 3.53
N TRP A 23 -1.30 6.12 3.19
CA TRP A 23 -1.91 7.12 4.04
C TRP A 23 -2.39 6.56 5.39
N PHE A 24 -3.06 5.41 5.40
CA PHE A 24 -3.65 4.79 6.59
C PHE A 24 -2.58 4.41 7.62
N PHE A 25 -1.39 4.03 7.16
CA PHE A 25 -0.24 3.72 8.02
C PHE A 25 0.72 4.91 8.22
N GLY A 26 0.34 6.12 7.80
CA GLY A 26 1.09 7.35 8.04
C GLY A 26 2.32 7.55 7.16
N TYR A 27 2.44 6.80 6.06
CA TYR A 27 3.52 6.97 5.08
C TYR A 27 3.18 8.07 4.07
N HIS A 28 4.17 8.94 3.83
CA HIS A 28 4.06 10.00 2.84
C HIS A 28 3.91 9.44 1.42
N THR A 29 3.01 10.02 0.65
CA THR A 29 2.81 9.73 -0.78
C THR A 29 3.14 11.01 -1.55
N ASP A 30 4.00 10.93 -2.55
CA ASP A 30 4.35 12.08 -3.41
C ASP A 30 3.25 12.30 -4.46
N ARG A 31 2.83 11.21 -5.12
CA ARG A 31 1.78 11.20 -6.15
C ARG A 31 1.33 9.79 -6.52
N ALA A 32 0.16 9.72 -7.15
CA ALA A 32 -0.31 8.57 -7.92
C ALA A 32 -0.55 8.98 -9.38
N VAL A 33 -0.23 8.11 -10.33
CA VAL A 33 -0.39 8.32 -11.78
C VAL A 33 -1.02 7.07 -12.39
N VAL A 34 -1.94 7.24 -13.34
CA VAL A 34 -2.51 6.16 -14.17
C VAL A 34 -2.50 6.60 -15.62
N GLN A 35 -1.86 5.79 -16.47
CA GLN A 35 -1.72 6.09 -17.89
C GLN A 35 -3.01 5.80 -18.65
N THR A 36 -3.25 6.54 -19.73
CA THR A 36 -4.33 6.22 -20.68
C THR A 36 -3.95 5.02 -21.54
N VAL A 37 -4.93 4.43 -22.24
CA VAL A 37 -4.67 3.33 -23.17
C VAL A 37 -3.78 3.81 -24.32
N GLU A 38 -3.99 5.03 -24.79
CA GLU A 38 -3.20 5.67 -25.85
C GLU A 38 -1.75 5.88 -25.41
N GLU A 39 -1.53 6.32 -24.17
CA GLU A 39 -0.20 6.48 -23.59
C GLU A 39 0.54 5.14 -23.47
N LEU A 40 -0.16 4.08 -23.06
CA LEU A 40 0.41 2.73 -22.98
C LEU A 40 0.78 2.19 -24.36
N ILE A 41 -0.08 2.38 -25.37
CA ILE A 41 0.19 1.99 -26.76
C ILE A 41 1.39 2.76 -27.31
N ALA A 42 1.50 4.04 -26.98
CA ALA A 42 2.65 4.87 -27.36
C ALA A 42 3.95 4.53 -26.59
N GLY A 43 3.93 3.54 -25.69
CA GLY A 43 5.09 3.13 -24.91
C GLY A 43 5.54 4.16 -23.88
N LYS A 44 4.64 5.06 -23.45
CA LYS A 44 4.94 6.07 -22.45
C LYS A 44 5.36 5.41 -21.14
N ARG A 45 6.44 5.93 -20.54
CA ARG A 45 6.98 5.48 -19.26
C ARG A 45 6.75 6.54 -18.19
N VAL A 46 6.48 6.09 -16.98
CA VAL A 46 6.30 6.97 -15.81
C VAL A 46 7.62 7.08 -15.07
N ARG A 47 7.98 8.28 -14.59
CA ARG A 47 9.17 8.49 -13.78
C ARG A 47 8.87 8.20 -12.31
N ASP A 48 9.63 7.32 -11.68
CA ASP A 48 9.56 7.07 -10.23
C ASP A 48 10.24 8.18 -9.42
N ARG A 49 10.16 8.09 -8.08
CA ARG A 49 10.78 9.05 -7.16
C ARG A 49 12.31 9.16 -7.33
N ARG A 50 12.97 8.08 -7.77
CA ARG A 50 14.43 8.01 -7.98
C ARG A 50 14.83 8.44 -9.39
N GLY A 51 13.89 8.96 -10.19
CA GLY A 51 14.14 9.41 -11.55
C GLY A 51 14.15 8.30 -12.60
N ARG A 52 13.90 7.04 -12.23
CA ARG A 52 13.89 5.91 -13.16
C ARG A 52 12.60 5.87 -13.96
N LEU A 53 12.69 5.57 -15.24
CA LEU A 53 11.53 5.37 -16.10
C LEU A 53 11.01 3.93 -15.93
N VAL A 54 9.74 3.76 -15.62
CA VAL A 54 9.07 2.47 -15.47
C VAL A 54 7.93 2.33 -16.47
N ALA A 55 7.83 1.14 -17.08
CA ALA A 55 6.71 0.79 -17.94
C ALA A 55 5.64 0.13 -17.07
N CYS A 56 4.53 0.84 -16.83
CA CYS A 56 3.46 0.41 -15.92
C CYS A 56 2.13 1.05 -16.32
N GLU A 57 1.00 0.43 -15.93
CA GLU A 57 -0.33 1.01 -16.14
C GLU A 57 -0.60 2.17 -15.17
N GLY A 58 -0.14 2.02 -13.92
CA GLY A 58 -0.20 3.03 -12.88
C GLY A 58 1.04 2.98 -11.99
N LEU A 59 1.19 3.99 -11.14
CA LEU A 59 2.28 4.09 -10.17
C LEU A 59 1.89 5.02 -9.01
N VAL A 60 1.93 4.50 -7.78
CA VAL A 60 2.02 5.31 -6.56
C VAL A 60 3.47 5.45 -6.11
N THR A 61 3.89 6.69 -5.84
CA THR A 61 5.24 7.02 -5.35
C THR A 61 5.18 7.73 -4.01
N GLY A 62 6.19 7.52 -3.17
CA GLY A 62 6.34 8.15 -1.86
C GLY A 62 7.59 7.63 -1.15
N TYR A 63 7.71 7.85 0.17
CA TYR A 63 8.79 7.25 0.97
C TYR A 63 8.74 5.71 0.95
N ASP A 64 9.89 5.06 0.98
CA ASP A 64 9.91 3.60 1.03
C ASP A 64 9.20 3.12 2.31
N ILE A 65 8.20 2.22 2.19
CA ILE A 65 7.53 1.64 3.36
C ILE A 65 8.52 0.73 4.10
N CYS A 66 9.17 -0.15 3.33
CA CYS A 66 10.29 -0.97 3.77
C CYS A 66 11.52 -0.60 2.92
N GLY A 67 12.56 -0.05 3.55
CA GLY A 67 13.81 0.29 2.89
C GLY A 67 14.68 -0.94 2.60
N TYR A 68 15.40 -0.90 1.47
CA TYR A 68 16.45 -1.89 1.13
C TYR A 68 17.66 -1.76 2.08
N PRO A 69 18.35 -2.86 2.45
CA PRO A 69 18.05 -4.26 2.12
C PRO A 69 16.75 -4.72 2.78
N PHE A 70 15.96 -5.58 2.14
CA PHE A 70 14.74 -6.11 2.79
C PHE A 70 15.05 -7.07 3.94
N GLY A 71 16.26 -7.65 3.99
CA GLY A 71 16.70 -8.58 5.04
C GLY A 71 17.11 -7.91 6.36
N ARG A 72 17.77 -8.68 7.23
CA ARG A 72 18.23 -8.19 8.55
C ARG A 72 19.22 -7.04 8.38
N LEU A 73 19.06 -5.99 9.19
CA LEU A 73 19.98 -4.86 9.23
C LEU A 73 20.74 -4.92 10.55
N LYS A 74 22.07 -5.02 10.48
CA LYS A 74 22.92 -4.92 11.67
C LYS A 74 23.04 -3.46 12.05
N VAL A 75 22.69 -3.12 13.28
CA VAL A 75 22.89 -1.78 13.85
C VAL A 75 24.13 -1.75 14.74
N SER A 76 24.70 -0.57 14.95
CA SER A 76 25.91 -0.37 15.77
C SER A 76 25.65 -0.39 17.28
N GLY A 77 24.39 -0.41 17.69
CA GLY A 77 23.98 -0.44 19.10
C GLY A 77 24.09 -1.82 19.75
N GLY A 78 23.68 -1.90 21.02
CA GLY A 78 23.59 -3.13 21.77
C GLY A 78 22.40 -4.01 21.37
N PRO A 79 22.19 -5.13 22.10
CA PRO A 79 21.11 -6.08 21.80
C PRO A 79 19.70 -5.46 21.83
N GLN A 80 19.48 -4.45 22.68
CA GLN A 80 18.19 -3.77 22.78
C GLN A 80 17.90 -2.92 21.54
N GLU A 81 18.87 -2.14 21.07
CA GLU A 81 18.71 -1.37 19.82
C GLU A 81 18.55 -2.28 18.61
N GLN A 82 19.24 -3.42 18.58
CA GLN A 82 19.07 -4.42 17.54
C GLN A 82 17.66 -5.04 17.56
N ALA A 83 17.12 -5.37 18.74
CA ALA A 83 15.77 -5.90 18.87
C ALA A 83 14.70 -4.88 18.45
N GLU A 84 14.86 -3.61 18.82
CA GLU A 84 13.96 -2.54 18.38
C GLU A 84 14.03 -2.32 16.87
N CYS A 85 15.23 -2.35 16.29
CA CYS A 85 15.40 -2.28 14.83
C CYS A 85 14.70 -3.46 14.13
N ASP A 86 14.90 -4.68 14.62
CA ASP A 86 14.28 -5.89 14.06
C ASP A 86 12.73 -5.80 14.19
N ARG A 87 12.20 -5.27 15.30
CA ARG A 87 10.76 -5.03 15.51
C ARG A 87 10.18 -4.01 14.53
N VAL A 88 10.77 -2.82 14.41
CA VAL A 88 10.31 -1.77 13.49
C VAL A 88 10.37 -2.22 12.04
N ARG A 89 11.40 -3.00 11.68
CA ARG A 89 11.54 -3.57 10.33
C ARG A 89 10.51 -4.65 10.05
N ALA A 90 10.20 -5.51 11.02
CA ALA A 90 9.11 -6.48 10.90
C ALA A 90 7.77 -5.78 10.62
N ILE A 91 7.45 -4.71 11.36
CA ILE A 91 6.24 -3.90 11.15
C ILE A 91 6.22 -3.30 9.73
N SER A 92 7.31 -2.67 9.31
CA SER A 92 7.42 -2.04 7.99
C SER A 92 7.26 -3.04 6.84
N ARG A 93 7.78 -4.27 6.98
CA ARG A 93 7.59 -5.34 6.00
C ARG A 93 6.15 -5.80 5.93
N ASP A 94 5.50 -5.98 7.09
CA ASP A 94 4.09 -6.38 7.16
C ASP A 94 3.18 -5.32 6.50
N ILE A 95 3.43 -4.03 6.76
CA ILE A 95 2.74 -2.92 6.07
C ILE A 95 2.98 -2.96 4.55
N GLU A 96 4.20 -3.24 4.10
CA GLU A 96 4.50 -3.33 2.67
C GLU A 96 3.84 -4.57 2.02
N LEU A 97 3.66 -5.68 2.75
CA LEU A 97 2.88 -6.83 2.27
C LEU A 97 1.40 -6.44 2.12
N ILE A 98 0.82 -5.74 3.10
CA ILE A 98 -0.54 -5.19 3.00
C ILE A 98 -0.64 -4.27 1.78
N ASN A 99 0.36 -3.42 1.56
CA ASN A 99 0.44 -2.52 0.41
C ASN A 99 0.44 -3.31 -0.91
N CYS A 100 1.29 -4.33 -1.05
CA CYS A 100 1.33 -5.20 -2.23
C CYS A 100 -0.05 -5.83 -2.53
N TYR A 101 -0.79 -6.24 -1.50
CA TYR A 101 -2.07 -6.90 -1.70
C TYR A 101 -3.22 -5.92 -1.97
N ALA A 102 -3.16 -4.70 -1.45
CA ALA A 102 -4.26 -3.76 -1.53
C ALA A 102 -4.69 -3.41 -2.96
N GLY A 103 -3.77 -3.34 -3.91
CA GLY A 103 -4.07 -3.01 -5.30
C GLY A 103 -5.09 -3.97 -5.94
N PHE A 104 -4.74 -5.25 -6.03
CA PHE A 104 -5.63 -6.24 -6.64
C PHE A 104 -6.84 -6.60 -5.77
N TYR A 105 -6.80 -6.38 -4.45
CA TYR A 105 -7.99 -6.44 -3.61
C TYR A 105 -8.99 -5.30 -3.92
N ALA A 106 -8.49 -4.09 -4.17
CA ALA A 106 -9.31 -2.94 -4.55
C ALA A 106 -9.94 -3.13 -5.94
N GLU A 107 -9.19 -3.67 -6.91
CA GLU A 107 -9.74 -4.07 -8.19
C GLU A 107 -10.88 -5.09 -8.04
N ALA A 108 -10.65 -6.13 -7.25
CA ALA A 108 -11.62 -7.20 -7.04
C ALA A 108 -12.91 -6.68 -6.39
N ALA A 109 -12.78 -5.79 -5.41
CA ALA A 109 -13.92 -5.13 -4.76
C ALA A 109 -14.71 -4.26 -5.76
N TYR A 110 -14.04 -3.44 -6.57
CA TYR A 110 -14.68 -2.59 -7.58
C TYR A 110 -15.37 -3.40 -8.69
N ALA A 111 -14.66 -4.37 -9.26
CA ALA A 111 -15.15 -5.14 -10.40
C ALA A 111 -16.12 -6.27 -10.00
N ARG A 112 -16.27 -6.53 -8.70
CA ARG A 112 -16.99 -7.69 -8.15
C ARG A 112 -16.46 -9.00 -8.75
N ARG A 113 -15.13 -9.14 -8.75
CA ARG A 113 -14.40 -10.29 -9.31
C ARG A 113 -13.60 -11.01 -8.25
N SER A 114 -13.08 -12.18 -8.61
CA SER A 114 -12.17 -12.91 -7.72
C SER A 114 -10.84 -12.16 -7.57
N VAL A 115 -10.33 -12.16 -6.33
CA VAL A 115 -9.02 -11.59 -6.00
C VAL A 115 -7.91 -12.26 -6.83
N GLY A 116 -7.94 -13.60 -6.96
CA GLY A 116 -6.98 -14.34 -7.76
C GLY A 116 -6.99 -13.95 -9.25
N GLY A 117 -8.15 -13.59 -9.81
CA GLY A 117 -8.25 -13.09 -11.18
C GLY A 117 -7.59 -11.72 -11.35
N CYS A 118 -7.80 -10.80 -10.42
CA CYS A 118 -7.16 -9.48 -10.41
C CYS A 118 -5.64 -9.58 -10.15
N MET A 119 -5.22 -10.45 -9.25
CA MET A 119 -3.82 -10.74 -8.97
C MET A 119 -3.08 -11.18 -10.25
N LEU A 120 -3.65 -12.11 -11.03
CA LEU A 120 -3.06 -12.58 -12.28
C LEU A 120 -3.10 -11.53 -13.41
N ALA A 121 -4.12 -10.66 -13.41
CA ALA A 121 -4.33 -9.69 -14.48
C ALA A 121 -3.56 -8.38 -14.30
N GLY A 122 -3.33 -7.92 -13.07
CA GLY A 122 -2.73 -6.61 -12.77
C GLY A 122 -1.72 -6.61 -11.62
N GLY A 123 -1.77 -7.58 -10.72
CA GLY A 123 -0.92 -7.64 -9.51
C GLY A 123 0.47 -8.26 -9.68
N GLY A 124 0.95 -8.48 -10.92
CA GLY A 124 2.22 -9.19 -11.15
C GLY A 124 3.44 -8.50 -10.52
N GLY A 125 3.47 -7.17 -10.54
CA GLY A 125 4.51 -6.38 -9.88
C GLY A 125 4.48 -6.53 -8.36
N ASP A 126 3.30 -6.44 -7.77
CA ASP A 126 3.09 -6.57 -6.32
C ASP A 126 3.40 -7.96 -5.81
N MET A 127 3.05 -9.00 -6.58
CA MET A 127 3.37 -10.38 -6.23
C MET A 127 4.88 -10.64 -6.29
N LYS A 128 5.59 -10.00 -7.22
CA LYS A 128 7.06 -10.05 -7.25
C LYS A 128 7.66 -9.33 -6.04
N ASN A 129 7.14 -8.17 -5.66
CA ASN A 129 7.63 -7.41 -4.51
C ASN A 129 7.35 -8.13 -3.18
N SER A 130 6.13 -8.62 -2.96
CA SER A 130 5.78 -9.40 -1.78
C SER A 130 6.62 -10.66 -1.63
N ARG A 131 6.89 -11.38 -2.73
CA ARG A 131 7.82 -12.52 -2.72
C ARG A 131 9.23 -12.11 -2.31
N ALA A 132 9.76 -11.03 -2.87
CA ALA A 132 11.10 -10.53 -2.51
C ALA A 132 11.21 -10.15 -1.03
N ILE A 133 10.16 -9.58 -0.44
CA ILE A 133 10.11 -9.25 0.99
C ILE A 133 10.09 -10.52 1.84
N LEU A 134 9.21 -11.47 1.53
CA LEU A 134 9.07 -12.72 2.29
C LEU A 134 10.37 -13.55 2.22
N ASP A 135 10.98 -13.65 1.04
CA ASP A 135 12.22 -14.41 0.86
C ASP A 135 13.38 -13.78 1.64
N ALA A 136 13.46 -12.44 1.69
CA ALA A 136 14.49 -11.73 2.44
C ALA A 136 14.25 -11.71 3.95
N TRP A 137 13.03 -11.98 4.42
CA TRP A 137 12.72 -12.04 5.85
C TRP A 137 13.27 -13.32 6.50
N HIS A 138 13.57 -14.36 5.72
CA HIS A 138 14.11 -15.63 6.22
C HIS A 138 13.28 -16.26 7.36
N LEU A 139 11.96 -16.14 7.28
CA LEU A 139 11.03 -16.76 8.23
C LEU A 139 10.89 -18.27 7.97
N PRO A 140 10.66 -19.09 9.02
CA PRO A 140 10.18 -20.45 8.86
C PRO A 140 8.91 -20.51 7.98
N GLU A 141 8.66 -21.63 7.30
CA GLU A 141 7.56 -21.76 6.36
C GLU A 141 6.18 -21.49 6.99
N GLU A 142 5.96 -21.98 8.22
CA GLU A 142 4.72 -21.75 8.96
C GLU A 142 4.50 -20.26 9.27
N GLU A 143 5.53 -19.57 9.74
CA GLU A 143 5.50 -18.13 10.02
C GLU A 143 5.30 -17.32 8.74
N ARG A 144 5.99 -17.69 7.65
CA ARG A 144 5.82 -17.07 6.33
C ARG A 144 4.37 -17.17 5.87
N ARG A 145 3.75 -18.34 6.03
CA ARG A 145 2.32 -18.55 5.70
C ARG A 145 1.42 -17.72 6.60
N ALA A 146 1.67 -17.68 7.91
CA ALA A 146 0.89 -16.90 8.86
C ALA A 146 0.93 -15.39 8.56
N VAL A 147 2.12 -14.83 8.29
CA VAL A 147 2.30 -13.42 7.93
C VAL A 147 1.60 -13.09 6.61
N THR A 148 1.70 -13.98 5.62
CA THR A 148 1.02 -13.80 4.32
C THR A 148 -0.50 -13.72 4.52
N LEU A 149 -1.09 -14.69 5.22
CA LEU A 149 -2.54 -14.72 5.50
C LEU A 149 -3.00 -13.51 6.31
N ALA A 150 -2.20 -13.07 7.29
CA ALA A 150 -2.49 -11.90 8.09
C ALA A 150 -2.47 -10.62 7.25
N ALA A 151 -1.46 -10.43 6.40
CA ALA A 151 -1.36 -9.28 5.51
C ALA A 151 -2.51 -9.24 4.49
N GLU A 152 -2.89 -10.37 3.90
CA GLU A 152 -4.06 -10.47 3.01
C GLU A 152 -5.36 -10.11 3.74
N ALA A 153 -5.56 -10.63 4.96
CA ALA A 153 -6.74 -10.35 5.76
C ALA A 153 -6.84 -8.85 6.11
N ARG A 154 -5.72 -8.22 6.46
CA ARG A 154 -5.64 -6.77 6.75
C ARG A 154 -5.86 -5.92 5.50
N ALA A 155 -5.28 -6.28 4.36
CA ALA A 155 -5.52 -5.61 3.08
C ALA A 155 -7.01 -5.67 2.70
N SER A 156 -7.61 -6.86 2.78
CA SER A 156 -9.04 -7.08 2.56
C SER A 156 -9.90 -6.25 3.50
N ALA A 157 -9.59 -6.26 4.80
CA ALA A 157 -10.31 -5.48 5.80
C ALA A 157 -10.24 -3.97 5.54
N LEU A 158 -9.07 -3.45 5.16
CA LEU A 158 -8.88 -2.03 4.89
C LEU A 158 -9.63 -1.61 3.63
N VAL A 159 -9.42 -2.32 2.53
CA VAL A 159 -10.06 -2.04 1.23
C VAL A 159 -11.58 -2.11 1.31
N ARG A 160 -12.13 -3.06 2.08
CA ARG A 160 -13.58 -3.29 2.19
C ARG A 160 -14.24 -2.53 3.34
N SER A 161 -13.47 -1.85 4.19
CA SER A 161 -14.05 -0.96 5.21
C SER A 161 -14.86 0.15 4.53
N PRO A 162 -15.94 0.66 5.14
CA PRO A 162 -16.73 1.75 4.55
C PRO A 162 -15.88 2.97 4.20
N GLN A 163 -14.96 3.37 5.10
CA GLN A 163 -14.07 4.51 4.93
C GLN A 163 -12.99 4.22 3.88
N GLY A 164 -12.41 3.02 3.88
CA GLY A 164 -11.41 2.63 2.89
C GLY A 164 -11.98 2.55 1.48
N ALA A 165 -13.15 1.94 1.30
CA ALA A 165 -13.85 1.90 0.03
C ALA A 165 -14.20 3.32 -0.48
N ALA A 166 -14.66 4.20 0.40
CA ALA A 166 -14.94 5.59 0.06
C ALA A 166 -13.68 6.37 -0.36
N ALA A 167 -12.57 6.19 0.36
CA ALA A 167 -11.28 6.81 0.04
C ALA A 167 -10.73 6.33 -1.32
N ILE A 168 -10.69 5.00 -1.53
CA ILE A 168 -10.22 4.39 -2.78
C ILE A 168 -11.04 4.91 -3.96
N LYS A 169 -12.38 4.90 -3.85
CA LYS A 169 -13.26 5.40 -4.90
C LYS A 169 -12.94 6.87 -5.21
N ALA A 170 -12.81 7.72 -4.19
CA ALA A 170 -12.54 9.13 -4.39
C ALA A 170 -11.17 9.39 -5.07
N ILE A 171 -10.15 8.61 -4.73
CA ILE A 171 -8.84 8.66 -5.39
C ILE A 171 -8.97 8.18 -6.84
N ALA A 172 -9.65 7.05 -7.06
CA ALA A 172 -9.86 6.47 -8.37
C ALA A 172 -10.62 7.41 -9.32
N ASP A 173 -11.65 8.12 -8.82
CA ASP A 173 -12.39 9.12 -9.60
C ASP A 173 -11.47 10.27 -10.08
N VAL A 174 -10.54 10.72 -9.22
CA VAL A 174 -9.55 11.74 -9.58
C VAL A 174 -8.55 11.20 -10.61
N LEU A 175 -8.03 9.99 -10.41
CA LEU A 175 -7.10 9.35 -11.34
C LEU A 175 -7.75 9.08 -12.71
N MET A 176 -9.02 8.68 -12.72
CA MET A 176 -9.77 8.47 -13.95
C MET A 176 -9.93 9.78 -14.73
N THR A 177 -10.23 10.88 -14.02
CA THR A 177 -10.48 12.19 -14.62
C THR A 177 -9.18 12.89 -15.07
N ARG A 178 -8.14 12.84 -14.24
CA ARG A 178 -6.93 13.66 -14.40
C ARG A 178 -5.69 12.88 -14.81
N GLY A 179 -5.73 11.55 -14.75
CA GLY A 179 -4.55 10.69 -14.92
C GLY A 179 -3.53 10.76 -13.78
N GLN A 180 -3.66 11.70 -12.85
CA GLN A 180 -2.74 11.87 -11.73
C GLN A 180 -3.39 12.56 -10.52
N ALA A 181 -2.84 12.30 -9.33
CA ALA A 181 -3.16 12.97 -8.07
C ALA A 181 -1.88 13.22 -7.27
N SER A 182 -1.73 14.42 -6.69
CA SER A 182 -0.64 14.72 -5.75
C SER A 182 -0.88 14.06 -4.39
N GLY A 183 0.20 13.91 -3.62
CA GLY A 183 0.17 13.48 -2.22
C GLY A 183 -0.85 14.21 -1.37
N ASP A 184 -0.80 15.54 -1.38
CA ASP A 184 -1.73 16.38 -0.60
C ASP A 184 -3.19 16.16 -0.98
N ARG A 185 -3.44 15.96 -2.28
CA ARG A 185 -4.79 15.66 -2.78
C ARG A 185 -5.26 14.30 -2.28
N ILE A 186 -4.41 13.28 -2.36
CA ILE A 186 -4.69 11.94 -1.84
C ILE A 186 -4.99 12.02 -0.34
N ALA A 187 -4.13 12.68 0.44
CA ALA A 187 -4.30 12.84 1.88
C ALA A 187 -5.62 13.55 2.23
N ALA A 188 -5.99 14.61 1.48
CA ALA A 188 -7.27 15.30 1.69
C ALA A 188 -8.49 14.41 1.41
N LEU A 189 -8.44 13.56 0.38
CA LEU A 189 -9.51 12.61 0.06
C LEU A 189 -9.65 11.53 1.15
N CYS A 190 -8.53 11.00 1.62
CA CYS A 190 -8.53 10.04 2.72
C CYS A 190 -9.04 10.68 4.02
N ARG A 191 -8.53 11.85 4.42
CA ARG A 191 -9.04 12.59 5.59
C ARG A 191 -10.55 12.78 5.53
N LYS A 192 -11.08 13.19 4.37
CA LYS A 192 -12.52 13.35 4.17
C LYS A 192 -13.28 12.03 4.42
N ALA A 193 -12.79 10.91 3.88
CA ALA A 193 -13.43 9.60 4.06
C ALA A 193 -13.33 9.08 5.52
N TYR A 194 -12.31 9.50 6.27
CA TYR A 194 -12.07 9.09 7.64
C TYR A 194 -12.55 10.11 8.70
N GLY A 195 -13.39 11.08 8.30
CA GLY A 195 -14.00 12.03 9.24
C GLY A 195 -13.04 13.10 9.76
N GLY A 196 -12.09 13.54 8.92
CA GLY A 196 -11.11 14.58 9.23
C GLY A 196 -9.83 14.09 9.92
N ARG A 197 -9.78 12.82 10.34
CA ARG A 197 -8.63 12.21 11.01
C ARG A 197 -7.47 11.96 10.06
N GLU A 198 -6.25 11.98 10.59
CA GLU A 198 -5.01 11.72 9.85
C GLU A 198 -4.07 10.85 10.68
N CYS A 199 -3.43 9.86 10.06
CA CYS A 199 -2.45 9.02 10.72
C CYS A 199 -1.07 9.67 10.67
N ALA A 200 -0.48 9.93 11.84
CA ALA A 200 0.91 10.35 11.92
C ALA A 200 1.85 9.20 11.55
N TYR A 201 3.00 9.51 10.95
CA TYR A 201 4.06 8.54 10.73
C TYR A 201 4.51 7.91 12.05
N GLY A 202 4.61 6.58 12.08
CA GLY A 202 5.02 5.82 13.25
C GLY A 202 3.92 5.60 14.30
N ALA A 203 2.72 6.16 14.15
CA ALA A 203 1.63 5.96 15.13
C ALA A 203 1.28 4.47 15.30
N TRP A 204 1.34 3.67 14.24
CA TRP A 204 1.08 2.24 14.30
C TRP A 204 2.16 1.41 15.02
N MET A 205 3.35 1.97 15.28
CA MET A 205 4.47 1.21 15.87
C MET A 205 4.16 0.73 17.30
N ASP A 206 3.37 1.49 18.05
CA ASP A 206 2.95 1.12 19.41
C ASP A 206 1.62 0.33 19.43
N HIS A 207 0.97 0.18 18.27
CA HIS A 207 -0.33 -0.49 18.11
C HIS A 207 -0.25 -1.72 17.20
N TRP A 208 0.96 -2.21 16.91
CA TRP A 208 1.17 -3.35 16.04
C TRP A 208 1.14 -4.68 16.81
N PRO A 209 0.45 -5.72 16.30
CA PRO A 209 -0.33 -5.74 15.06
C PRO A 209 -1.75 -5.15 15.20
N PRO A 210 -2.29 -4.48 14.17
CA PRO A 210 -3.69 -4.08 14.16
C PRO A 210 -4.61 -5.31 14.14
N THR A 211 -5.67 -5.25 14.94
CA THR A 211 -6.80 -6.17 14.80
C THR A 211 -7.58 -5.87 13.52
N LEU A 212 -8.26 -6.88 12.97
CA LEU A 212 -9.13 -6.67 11.81
C LEU A 212 -10.30 -5.73 12.12
N GLU A 213 -10.77 -5.70 13.37
CA GLU A 213 -11.83 -4.79 13.81
C GLU A 213 -11.37 -3.33 13.80
N GLN A 214 -10.16 -3.04 14.32
CA GLN A 214 -9.57 -1.70 14.23
C GLN A 214 -9.50 -1.22 12.78
N ILE A 215 -9.05 -2.08 11.86
CA ILE A 215 -8.99 -1.73 10.44
C ILE A 215 -10.39 -1.50 9.86
N ARG A 216 -11.35 -2.40 10.12
CA ARG A 216 -12.72 -2.33 9.57
C ARG A 216 -13.51 -1.12 10.03
N THR A 217 -13.29 -0.69 11.28
CA THR A 217 -13.92 0.49 11.86
C THR A 217 -13.22 1.80 11.47
N GLY A 218 -12.12 1.71 10.72
CA GLY A 218 -11.32 2.86 10.31
C GLY A 218 -10.65 3.54 11.50
N HIS A 219 -10.20 2.78 12.50
CA HIS A 219 -9.39 3.27 13.60
C HIS A 219 -8.07 3.84 13.06
N ILE A 220 -7.68 5.02 13.56
CA ILE A 220 -6.40 5.65 13.30
C ILE A 220 -5.79 5.92 14.68
N PRO A 221 -4.66 5.30 15.04
CA PRO A 221 -4.04 5.50 16.34
C PRO A 221 -3.44 6.91 16.43
N GLU A 222 -3.47 7.47 17.63
CA GLU A 222 -2.68 8.65 17.96
C GLU A 222 -1.23 8.25 18.19
N ARG A 223 -0.29 9.15 17.90
CA ARG A 223 1.11 8.89 18.24
C ARG A 223 1.25 8.98 19.76
N SER A 224 1.67 7.89 20.41
CA SER A 224 2.02 7.94 21.83
C SER A 224 3.11 9.00 22.02
N ALA A 225 2.85 9.97 22.88
CA ALA A 225 3.84 10.92 23.35
C ALA A 225 4.82 10.17 24.28
N LYS A 226 5.64 9.27 23.73
CA LYS A 226 6.79 8.76 24.48
C LYS A 226 7.70 9.97 24.70
N VAL A 227 7.62 10.46 25.94
CA VAL A 227 8.44 11.52 26.51
C VAL A 227 9.87 11.27 26.08
N ALA A 228 10.49 12.29 25.46
CA ALA A 228 11.93 12.30 25.29
C ALA A 228 12.56 12.13 26.67
N ALA A 229 13.18 10.98 26.91
CA ALA A 229 14.11 10.78 28.01
C ALA A 229 15.50 11.16 27.51
#